data_AF-A0AAU6C2N6-F1
#
_entry.id   AF-A0AAU6C2N6-F1
#
_cell.length_a   1.000
_cell.length_b   1.000
_cell.length_c   1.000
_cell.angle_alpha   90.00
_cell.angle_beta   90.00
_cell.angle_gamma   90.00
#
_symmetry.space_group_name_H-M   'P 1'
#
loop_
_entity.id
_entity.type
_entity.pdbx_description
1 polymer ?
#
loop_
_entity_poly.entity_id
_entity_poly.type
_entity_poly.pdbx_seq_one_letter_code
_entity_poly.pdbx_strand_id
1 'polypeptide(L)'
;MRDYGARFGRRLALRDPAAVTTGISQSGNAYQEGFVPAFWKTVWGYWKEQTPETEAGVRQALTPEFTRRQYLTGAADETPVDPGTWQHDHALLSRPGNDLVQLKPLLDYATNPPLYPVLHRLVEYEVRHQ
;
A
#
# COMPACT_ATOMS: atom_id res chain seq x y z
N MET A 1 4.62 -1.35 7.99
CA MET A 1 4.12 -0.99 6.64
C MET A 1 5.30 -0.59 5.75
N ARG A 2 5.81 -1.51 4.91
CA ARG A 2 7.01 -1.31 4.04
C ARG A 2 6.67 -1.09 2.54
N ASP A 3 5.42 -1.33 2.14
CA ASP A 3 4.96 -1.32 0.75
C ASP A 3 4.88 0.09 0.11
N TYR A 4 4.56 1.13 0.89
CA TYR A 4 4.55 2.52 0.41
C TYR A 4 5.96 3.06 0.09
N GLY A 5 6.96 2.73 0.92
CA GLY A 5 8.34 3.14 0.69
C GLY A 5 8.94 2.57 -0.60
N ALA A 6 8.59 1.32 -0.94
CA ALA A 6 9.05 0.69 -2.17
C ALA A 6 8.62 1.44 -3.43
N ARG A 7 7.49 2.14 -3.42
CA ARG A 7 7.04 2.95 -4.58
C ARG A 7 7.88 4.19 -4.80
N PHE A 8 8.22 4.90 -3.71
CA PHE A 8 9.07 6.08 -3.81
C PHE A 8 10.46 5.71 -4.32
N GLY A 9 11.07 4.66 -3.77
CA GLY A 9 12.37 4.17 -4.26
C GLY A 9 12.36 3.80 -5.74
N ARG A 10 11.29 3.13 -6.20
CA ARG A 10 11.12 2.77 -7.61
C ARG A 10 10.96 3.97 -8.53
N ARG A 11 10.21 4.98 -8.10
CA ARG A 11 10.06 6.23 -8.87
C ARG A 11 11.37 7.00 -8.97
N LEU A 12 12.21 6.97 -7.92
CA LEU A 12 13.55 7.55 -7.98
C LEU A 12 14.44 6.81 -8.99
N ALA A 13 14.48 5.48 -8.92
CA ALA A 13 15.25 4.64 -9.85
C ALA A 13 14.79 4.80 -11.31
N LEU A 14 13.48 4.87 -11.56
CA LEU A 14 12.95 5.10 -12.91
C LEU A 14 13.24 6.51 -13.45
N ARG A 15 13.38 7.50 -12.56
CA ARG A 15 13.61 8.90 -12.97
C ARG A 15 15.07 9.14 -13.34
N ASP A 16 15.99 8.61 -12.55
CA ASP A 16 17.43 8.73 -12.78
C ASP A 16 18.14 7.46 -12.29
N PRO A 17 18.24 6.42 -13.14
CA PRO A 17 18.86 5.15 -12.76
C PRO A 17 20.33 5.32 -12.33
N ALA A 18 21.06 6.27 -12.92
CA ALA A 18 22.47 6.50 -12.60
C ALA A 18 22.68 7.07 -11.18
N ALA A 19 21.66 7.70 -10.61
CA ALA A 19 21.67 8.21 -9.24
C ALA A 19 21.41 7.12 -8.18
N VAL A 20 21.05 5.89 -8.57
CA VAL A 20 20.77 4.77 -7.66
C VAL A 20 21.80 3.66 -7.87
N THR A 21 22.68 3.45 -6.89
CA THR A 21 23.72 2.40 -6.99
C THR A 21 23.19 1.00 -6.72
N THR A 22 22.25 0.86 -5.78
CA THR A 22 21.63 -0.42 -5.38
C THR A 22 20.35 -0.16 -4.61
N GLY A 23 19.37 -1.07 -4.72
CA GLY A 23 18.12 -1.03 -3.95
C GLY A 23 17.78 -2.38 -3.33
N ILE A 24 17.32 -2.37 -2.08
CA ILE A 24 16.72 -3.53 -1.42
C ILE A 24 15.23 -3.24 -1.23
N SER A 25 14.38 -4.01 -1.90
CA SER A 25 12.92 -3.93 -1.73
C SER A 25 12.43 -5.09 -0.89
N GLN A 26 11.64 -4.80 0.15
CA GLN A 26 10.99 -5.81 0.99
C GLN A 26 9.49 -5.55 1.01
N SER A 27 8.70 -6.59 0.68
CA SER A 27 7.23 -6.54 0.72
C SER A 27 6.62 -5.40 -0.09
N GLY A 28 7.15 -5.10 -1.29
CA GLY A 28 6.58 -4.11 -2.20
C GLY A 28 6.05 -4.78 -3.47
N ASN A 29 4.73 -4.83 -3.65
CA ASN A 29 4.14 -5.45 -4.84
C ASN A 29 4.62 -4.74 -6.12
N ALA A 30 4.97 -5.51 -7.15
CA ALA A 30 5.40 -5.04 -8.46
C ALA A 30 4.71 -5.82 -9.61
N TYR A 31 3.66 -6.58 -9.29
CA TYR A 31 3.00 -7.50 -10.20
C TYR A 31 1.48 -7.30 -10.15
N GLN A 32 0.79 -7.52 -11.26
CA GLN A 32 -0.67 -7.41 -11.29
C GLN A 32 -1.32 -8.56 -10.52
N GLU A 33 -0.70 -9.72 -10.58
CA GLU A 33 -1.08 -10.95 -9.89
C GLU A 33 -1.04 -10.81 -8.35
N GLY A 34 -0.26 -9.83 -7.85
CA GLY A 34 -0.20 -9.50 -6.43
C GLY A 34 -1.47 -8.83 -5.89
N PHE A 35 -2.41 -8.44 -6.75
CA PHE A 35 -3.69 -7.88 -6.33
C PHE A 35 -4.76 -8.97 -6.18
N VAL A 36 -4.96 -9.42 -4.94
CA VAL A 36 -6.01 -10.40 -4.62
C VAL A 36 -7.41 -9.76 -4.79
N PRO A 37 -8.27 -10.27 -5.70
CA PRO A 37 -9.55 -9.62 -6.02
C PRO A 37 -10.50 -9.45 -4.83
N ALA A 38 -10.49 -10.40 -3.88
CA ALA A 38 -11.32 -10.36 -2.68
C ALA A 38 -11.07 -9.12 -1.82
N PHE A 39 -9.86 -8.56 -1.86
CA PHE A 39 -9.50 -7.31 -1.17
C PHE A 39 -9.55 -6.11 -2.12
N TRP A 40 -9.02 -6.26 -3.34
CA TRP A 40 -8.78 -5.13 -4.24
C TRP A 40 -9.98 -4.69 -5.07
N LYS A 41 -11.04 -5.48 -5.20
CA LYS A 41 -12.24 -5.11 -5.97
C LYS A 41 -12.85 -3.77 -5.51
N THR A 42 -12.93 -3.56 -4.20
CA THR A 42 -13.44 -2.31 -3.62
C THR A 42 -12.52 -1.13 -3.94
N VAL A 43 -11.20 -1.34 -3.83
CA VAL A 43 -10.20 -0.30 -4.10
C VAL A 43 -10.18 0.07 -5.59
N TRP A 44 -10.25 -0.91 -6.48
CA TRP A 44 -10.36 -0.68 -7.93
C TRP A 44 -11.63 0.07 -8.32
N GLY A 45 -12.75 -0.19 -7.63
CA GLY A 45 -13.98 0.58 -7.78
C GLY A 45 -13.74 2.06 -7.52
N TYR A 46 -13.10 2.38 -6.38
CA TYR A 46 -12.75 3.76 -6.02
C TYR A 46 -11.72 4.39 -6.95
N TRP A 47 -10.76 3.62 -7.48
CA TRP A 47 -9.83 4.11 -8.49
C TRP A 47 -10.53 4.51 -9.79
N LYS A 48 -11.56 3.75 -10.19
CA LYS A 48 -12.32 3.99 -11.41
C LYS A 48 -13.25 5.19 -11.26
N GLU A 49 -14.01 5.23 -10.17
CA GLU A 49 -15.06 6.21 -9.92
C GLU A 49 -15.04 6.59 -8.44
N GLN A 50 -15.03 7.88 -8.12
CA GLN A 50 -14.89 8.41 -6.75
C GLN A 50 -16.25 8.93 -6.24
N THR A 51 -17.27 8.09 -6.33
CA THR A 51 -18.62 8.39 -5.84
C THR A 51 -18.73 8.16 -4.32
N PRO A 52 -19.76 8.70 -3.64
CA PRO A 52 -20.00 8.41 -2.22
C PRO A 52 -20.02 6.90 -1.90
N GLU A 53 -20.56 6.07 -2.79
CA GLU A 53 -20.66 4.62 -2.61
C GLU A 53 -19.29 3.94 -2.68
N THR A 54 -18.47 4.29 -3.67
CA THR A 54 -17.12 3.73 -3.84
C THR A 54 -16.18 4.19 -2.72
N GLU A 55 -16.31 5.44 -2.27
CA GLU A 55 -15.55 5.99 -1.15
C GLU A 55 -15.94 5.29 0.16
N ALA A 56 -17.24 5.12 0.42
CA ALA A 56 -17.73 4.41 1.60
C ALA A 56 -17.16 2.98 1.70
N GLY A 57 -16.97 2.31 0.56
CA GLY A 57 -16.32 1.01 0.49
C GLY A 57 -14.87 1.04 0.98
N VAL A 58 -14.06 1.99 0.52
CA VAL A 58 -12.64 2.08 0.93
C VAL A 58 -12.45 2.67 2.34
N ARG A 59 -13.43 3.44 2.84
CA ARG A 59 -13.45 3.92 4.23
C ARG A 59 -13.53 2.81 5.26
N GLN A 60 -13.91 1.59 4.85
CA GLN A 60 -13.78 0.40 5.70
C GLN A 60 -12.33 0.13 6.15
N ALA A 61 -11.33 0.65 5.43
CA ALA A 61 -9.93 0.59 5.83
C ALA A 61 -9.57 1.52 7.01
N LEU A 62 -10.47 2.42 7.40
CA LEU A 62 -10.26 3.42 8.44
C LEU A 62 -10.98 3.08 9.75
N THR A 63 -11.65 1.92 9.82
CA THR A 63 -12.41 1.55 11.02
C THR A 63 -11.51 0.99 12.13
N PRO A 64 -11.97 1.00 13.39
CA PRO A 64 -11.28 0.33 14.48
C PRO A 64 -11.03 -1.15 14.20
N GLU A 65 -12.00 -1.84 13.58
CA GLU A 65 -11.92 -3.27 13.27
C GLU A 65 -10.85 -3.54 12.21
N PHE A 66 -10.74 -2.67 11.20
CA PHE A 66 -9.64 -2.76 10.24
C PHE A 66 -8.30 -2.52 10.92
N THR A 67 -8.21 -1.50 11.78
CA THR A 67 -6.98 -1.21 12.55
C THR A 67 -6.59 -2.43 13.38
N ARG A 68 -7.52 -3.04 14.12
CA ARG A 68 -7.30 -4.29 14.87
C ARG A 68 -6.80 -5.43 13.97
N ARG A 69 -7.43 -5.66 12.81
CA ARG A 69 -7.03 -6.73 11.88
C ARG A 69 -5.58 -6.60 11.43
N GLN A 70 -5.04 -5.39 11.31
CA GLN A 70 -3.64 -5.17 10.92
C GLN A 70 -2.62 -5.75 11.92
N TYR A 71 -3.00 -5.90 13.20
CA TYR A 71 -2.14 -6.48 14.24
C TYR A 71 -2.28 -7.99 14.36
N LEU A 72 -3.45 -8.52 14.01
CA LEU A 72 -3.81 -9.91 14.27
C LEU A 72 -3.68 -10.80 13.03
N THR A 73 -3.69 -10.21 11.84
CA THR A 73 -3.55 -10.96 10.59
C THR A 73 -2.21 -11.72 10.59
N GLY A 74 -2.29 -13.05 10.51
CA GLY A 74 -1.13 -13.95 10.51
C GLY A 74 -0.66 -14.41 11.89
N ALA A 75 -1.28 -13.92 12.98
CA ALA A 75 -1.04 -14.46 14.32
C ALA A 75 -1.83 -15.78 14.49
N ALA A 76 -1.14 -16.86 14.83
CA ALA A 76 -1.79 -18.12 15.18
C ALA A 76 -2.41 -18.09 16.59
N ASP A 77 -1.86 -17.25 17.46
CA ASP A 77 -2.35 -16.97 18.81
C ASP A 77 -2.39 -15.44 19.00
N GLU A 78 -3.59 -14.91 19.27
CA GLU A 78 -3.82 -13.48 19.47
C GLU A 78 -3.57 -13.04 20.93
N THR A 79 -3.48 -13.98 21.88
CA THR A 79 -3.36 -13.67 23.32
C THR A 79 -2.13 -12.82 23.71
N PRO A 80 -0.95 -12.89 23.05
CA PRO A 80 0.17 -12.04 23.40
C PRO A 80 0.06 -10.61 22.82
N VAL A 81 -0.94 -10.32 21.98
CA VAL A 81 -1.09 -9.01 21.33
C VAL A 81 -1.87 -8.07 22.25
N ASP A 82 -1.21 -7.05 22.78
CA ASP A 82 -1.83 -6.04 23.63
C ASP A 82 -2.92 -5.24 22.87
N PRO A 83 -4.20 -5.29 23.32
CA PRO A 83 -5.28 -4.50 22.75
C PRO A 83 -5.08 -2.99 22.75
N GLY A 84 -4.24 -2.46 23.66
CA GLY A 84 -3.91 -1.05 23.72
C GLY A 84 -3.24 -0.54 22.44
N THR A 85 -2.56 -1.41 21.69
CA THR A 85 -1.83 -1.06 20.47
C THR A 85 -2.74 -0.50 19.38
N TRP A 86 -3.73 -1.26 18.91
CA TRP A 86 -4.64 -0.80 17.86
C TRP A 86 -5.62 0.27 18.34
N GLN A 87 -5.94 0.30 19.65
CA GLN A 87 -6.77 1.36 20.22
C GLN A 87 -6.05 2.71 20.17
N HIS A 88 -4.78 2.75 20.57
CA HIS A 88 -3.97 3.96 20.52
C HIS A 88 -3.77 4.44 19.08
N ASP A 89 -3.39 3.54 18.18
CA ASP A 89 -3.18 3.89 16.77
C ASP A 89 -4.48 4.36 16.11
N HIS A 90 -5.61 3.70 16.39
CA HIS A 90 -6.90 4.16 15.89
C HIS A 90 -7.25 5.56 16.38
N ALA A 91 -6.99 5.89 17.66
CA ALA A 91 -7.23 7.23 18.17
C ALA A 91 -6.41 8.31 17.43
N LEU A 92 -5.15 8.01 17.10
CA LEU A 92 -4.30 8.90 16.30
C LEU A 92 -4.75 8.99 14.84
N LEU A 93 -5.22 7.89 14.27
CA LEU A 93 -5.73 7.83 12.91
C LEU A 93 -7.08 8.54 12.75
N SER A 94 -7.89 8.59 13.81
CA SER A 94 -9.23 9.19 13.82
C SER A 94 -9.24 10.69 14.13
N ARG A 95 -8.08 11.35 14.16
CA ARG A 95 -8.00 12.81 14.32
C ARG A 95 -8.73 13.51 13.16
N PRO A 96 -9.44 14.63 13.43
CA PRO A 96 -10.20 15.35 12.40
C PRO A 96 -9.39 15.64 11.14
N GLY A 97 -9.96 15.31 9.97
CA GLY A 97 -9.36 15.51 8.65
C GLY A 97 -8.28 14.48 8.25
N ASN A 98 -7.87 13.59 9.15
CA ASN A 98 -6.87 12.58 8.83
C ASN A 98 -7.43 11.49 7.89
N ASP A 99 -8.73 11.23 7.93
CA ASP A 99 -9.41 10.34 6.98
C ASP A 99 -9.18 10.76 5.53
N LEU A 100 -9.34 12.04 5.22
CA LEU A 100 -9.08 12.61 3.89
C LEU A 100 -7.60 12.49 3.51
N VAL A 101 -6.69 12.59 4.48
CA VAL A 101 -5.26 12.37 4.26
C VAL A 101 -4.98 10.91 3.95
N GLN A 102 -5.64 9.96 4.61
CA GLN A 102 -5.46 8.52 4.37
C GLN A 102 -6.05 8.05 3.04
N LEU A 103 -7.12 8.69 2.54
CA LEU A 103 -7.69 8.38 1.23
C LEU A 103 -6.76 8.76 0.07
N LYS A 104 -5.92 9.81 0.23
CA LYS A 104 -5.01 10.28 -0.84
C LYS A 104 -3.99 9.21 -1.27
N PRO A 105 -3.18 8.60 -0.37
CA PRO A 105 -2.26 7.53 -0.76
C PRO A 105 -2.94 6.29 -1.34
N LEU A 106 -4.18 5.99 -0.91
CA LEU A 106 -4.95 4.87 -1.44
C LEU A 106 -5.33 5.10 -2.90
N LEU A 107 -5.75 6.33 -3.24
CA LEU A 107 -6.05 6.71 -4.61
C LEU A 107 -4.78 6.84 -5.47
N ASP A 108 -3.72 7.46 -4.94
CA ASP A 108 -2.42 7.61 -5.64
C ASP A 108 -1.84 6.26 -6.06
N TYR A 109 -2.10 5.20 -5.30
CA TYR A 109 -1.63 3.84 -5.62
C TYR A 109 -2.04 3.40 -7.04
N ALA A 110 -3.18 3.88 -7.57
CA ALA A 110 -3.63 3.58 -8.93
C ALA A 110 -2.60 3.89 -10.02
N THR A 111 -1.68 4.82 -9.75
CA THR A 111 -0.62 5.22 -10.69
C THR A 111 0.58 4.26 -10.71
N ASN A 112 0.63 3.30 -9.79
CA ASN A 112 1.77 2.39 -9.64
C ASN A 112 1.73 1.18 -10.60
N PRO A 113 0.62 0.44 -10.75
CA PRO A 113 0.56 -0.70 -11.67
C PRO A 113 0.96 -0.40 -13.12
N PRO A 114 0.60 0.76 -13.71
CA PRO A 114 1.07 1.13 -15.05
C PRO A 114 2.59 1.21 -15.20
N LEU A 115 3.34 1.42 -14.10
CA LEU A 115 4.80 1.53 -14.12
C LEU A 115 5.51 0.17 -14.07
N TYR A 116 4.80 -0.92 -13.73
CA TYR A 116 5.42 -2.24 -13.53
C TYR A 116 6.20 -2.74 -14.75
N PRO A 117 5.70 -2.65 -16.00
CA PRO A 117 6.47 -3.12 -17.16
C PRO A 117 7.78 -2.37 -17.37
N VAL A 118 7.81 -1.07 -17.08
CA VAL A 118 9.04 -0.24 -17.20
C VAL A 118 10.01 -0.60 -16.09
N LEU A 119 9.50 -0.76 -14.88
CA LEU A 119 10.28 -1.20 -13.72
C LEU A 119 10.92 -2.57 -13.95
N HIS A 120 10.19 -3.54 -14.49
CA HIS A 120 10.72 -4.88 -14.76
C HIS A 120 11.89 -4.83 -15.75
N ARG A 121 11.76 -4.04 -16.82
CA ARG A 121 12.86 -3.85 -17.78
C ARG A 121 14.10 -3.23 -17.15
N LEU A 122 13.93 -2.26 -16.24
CA LEU A 122 15.06 -1.63 -15.54
C LEU A 122 15.80 -2.67 -14.69
N VAL A 123 15.06 -3.45 -13.89
CA VAL A 123 15.65 -4.49 -13.03
C VAL A 123 16.34 -5.57 -13.86
N GLU A 124 15.72 -6.02 -14.96
CA GLU A 124 16.34 -6.98 -15.87
C GLU A 124 17.60 -6.45 -16.57
N TYR A 125 17.65 -5.15 -16.85
CA TYR A 125 18.85 -4.51 -17.39
C TYR A 125 19.97 -4.49 -16.35
N GLU A 126 19.68 -4.05 -15.12
CA GLU A 126 20.66 -4.01 -14.02
C GLU A 126 21.22 -5.40 -13.70
N VAL A 127 20.37 -6.43 -13.61
CA VAL A 127 20.80 -7.81 -13.34
C VAL A 127 21.71 -8.37 -14.45
N ARG A 128 21.54 -7.93 -15.70
CA ARG A 128 22.37 -8.38 -16.83
C ARG A 128 23.70 -7.65 -16.98
N HIS A 129 23.87 -6.51 -16.32
CA HIS A 129 25.05 -5.64 -16.45
C HIS A 129 25.80 -5.44 -15.11
N GLN A 130 25.50 -6.28 -14.11
CA GLN A 130 26.28 -6.48 -12.88
C GLN A 130 27.11 -7.75 -13.01
#